data_AF-A0A6I6DGM2-F1
#
_entry.id   AF-A0A6I6DGM2-F1
#
_cell.length_a   1.000
_cell.length_b   1.000
_cell.length_c   1.000
_cell.angle_alpha   90.00
_cell.angle_beta   90.00
_cell.angle_gamma   90.00
#
_symmetry.space_group_name_H-M   'P 1'
#
loop_
_entity.id
_entity.type
_entity.pdbx_description
1 polymer ?
#
loop_
_entity_poly.entity_id
_entity_poly.type
_entity_poly.pdbx_seq_one_letter_code
_entity_poly.pdbx_strand_id
1 'polypeptide(L)'
;MKYTLNTDIFDKNLSQELNNVIETRKDSFVNGMVYKLTVSFHVDLLHDQRFEDFVVPIKSNTNKNKKKDIINELLSFQLKELEQVLNNNGIEIYNATIQGNYLEAINIIKIQISEDTSEPTFTGRGKNKRRMKCFSIIPSIPYIQDKSSNILSEIYAKRIYDEILDKQNKVID
;
A
#
# COMPACT_ATOMS: atom_id res chain seq x y z
N MET A 1 1.06 -2.14 -16.06
CA MET A 1 -0.01 -1.24 -16.51
C MET A 1 -0.20 -0.13 -15.49
N LYS A 2 -0.53 1.09 -15.95
CA LYS A 2 -0.74 2.27 -15.10
C LYS A 2 -2.01 2.98 -15.55
N TYR A 3 -2.82 3.40 -14.59
CA TYR A 3 -4.09 4.08 -14.78
C TYR A 3 -4.15 5.30 -13.86
N THR A 4 -4.82 6.35 -14.32
CA THR A 4 -5.12 7.53 -13.53
C THR A 4 -6.63 7.74 -13.59
N LEU A 5 -7.26 7.78 -12.42
CA LEU A 5 -8.69 8.05 -12.26
C LEU A 5 -8.85 9.46 -11.69
N ASN A 6 -9.82 10.21 -12.19
CA ASN A 6 -10.10 11.60 -11.79
C ASN A 6 -11.06 11.62 -10.59
N THR A 7 -10.65 10.98 -9.52
CA THR A 7 -11.41 10.80 -8.30
C THR A 7 -10.47 10.75 -7.10
N ASP A 8 -11.00 10.60 -5.89
CA ASP A 8 -10.20 10.47 -4.67
C ASP A 8 -10.60 9.23 -3.85
N ILE A 9 -9.95 9.07 -2.69
CA ILE A 9 -10.09 7.86 -1.89
C ILE A 9 -11.41 7.76 -1.11
N PHE A 10 -12.19 8.85 -1.09
CA PHE A 10 -13.52 8.89 -0.47
C PHE A 10 -14.63 8.50 -1.46
N ASP A 11 -14.30 8.34 -2.74
CA ASP A 11 -15.28 7.93 -3.74
C ASP A 11 -15.74 6.49 -3.48
N LYS A 12 -17.05 6.35 -3.30
CA LYS A 12 -17.72 5.05 -3.07
C LYS A 12 -17.80 4.22 -4.34
N ASN A 13 -17.66 4.84 -5.51
CA ASN A 13 -17.72 4.19 -6.82
C ASN A 13 -16.33 3.94 -7.43
N LEU A 14 -15.25 4.16 -6.67
CA LEU A 14 -13.87 3.96 -7.13
C LEU A 14 -13.64 2.55 -7.71
N SER A 15 -14.27 1.52 -7.13
CA SER A 15 -14.22 0.15 -7.63
C SER A 15 -14.92 -0.01 -8.98
N GLN A 16 -16.05 0.66 -9.19
CA GLN A 16 -16.77 0.66 -10.46
C GLN A 16 -15.96 1.38 -11.55
N GLU A 17 -15.31 2.51 -11.24
CA GLU A 17 -14.43 3.19 -12.18
C GLU A 17 -13.26 2.30 -12.62
N LEU A 18 -12.62 1.61 -11.67
CA LEU A 18 -11.58 0.64 -12.00
C LEU A 18 -12.14 -0.49 -12.88
N ASN A 19 -13.32 -1.04 -12.56
CA ASN A 19 -13.91 -2.13 -13.34
C ASN A 19 -14.08 -1.75 -14.81
N ASN A 20 -14.63 -0.55 -15.08
CA ASN A 20 -14.80 -0.05 -16.43
C ASN A 20 -13.47 0.00 -17.20
N VAL A 21 -12.39 0.45 -16.54
CA VAL A 21 -11.05 0.50 -17.15
C VAL A 21 -10.51 -0.92 -17.41
N ILE A 22 -10.71 -1.85 -16.48
CA ILE A 22 -10.20 -3.22 -16.60
C ILE A 22 -10.94 -4.01 -17.68
N GLU A 23 -12.26 -3.89 -17.77
CA GLU A 23 -13.06 -4.58 -18.80
C GLU A 23 -12.59 -4.23 -20.22
N THR A 24 -12.25 -2.95 -20.48
CA THR A 24 -11.76 -2.51 -21.79
C THR A 24 -10.35 -3.01 -22.14
N ARG A 25 -9.60 -3.54 -21.17
CA ARG A 25 -8.18 -3.93 -21.32
C ARG A 25 -7.89 -5.33 -20.80
N LYS A 26 -8.92 -6.16 -20.65
CA LYS A 26 -8.81 -7.49 -20.06
C LYS A 26 -7.82 -8.38 -20.79
N ASP A 27 -7.75 -8.26 -22.12
CA ASP A 27 -6.83 -9.04 -22.97
C ASP A 27 -5.35 -8.68 -22.77
N SER A 28 -5.06 -7.58 -22.07
CA SER A 28 -3.68 -7.20 -21.75
C SER A 28 -3.10 -8.05 -20.60
N PHE A 29 -3.94 -8.80 -19.88
CA PHE A 29 -3.52 -9.67 -18.79
C PHE A 29 -3.31 -11.09 -19.29
N VAL A 30 -2.15 -11.67 -18.96
CA VAL A 30 -1.76 -13.01 -19.35
C VAL A 30 -2.36 -14.00 -18.36
N ASN A 31 -3.13 -14.96 -18.87
CA ASN A 31 -3.74 -15.98 -18.04
C ASN A 31 -2.67 -16.84 -17.32
N GLY A 32 -2.90 -17.13 -16.04
CA GLY A 32 -1.95 -17.86 -15.19
C GLY A 32 -0.79 -17.03 -14.64
N MET A 33 -0.66 -15.76 -15.03
CA MET A 33 0.25 -14.83 -14.38
C MET A 33 -0.37 -14.21 -13.14
N VAL A 34 0.49 -13.88 -12.19
CA VAL A 34 0.13 -13.19 -10.96
C VAL A 34 0.50 -11.73 -11.07
N TYR A 35 -0.31 -10.86 -10.48
CA TYR A 35 -0.09 -9.43 -10.47
C TYR A 35 -0.01 -8.84 -9.04
N LYS A 36 0.61 -7.66 -8.96
CA LYS A 36 0.62 -6.76 -7.80
C LYS A 36 -0.25 -5.55 -8.11
N LEU A 37 -1.06 -5.15 -7.14
CA LEU A 37 -1.83 -3.92 -7.16
C LEU A 37 -1.16 -2.86 -6.29
N THR A 38 -0.96 -1.67 -6.83
CA THR A 38 -0.54 -0.49 -6.06
C THR A 38 -1.47 0.68 -6.38
N VAL A 39 -2.16 1.17 -5.35
CA VAL A 39 -3.09 2.29 -5.42
C VAL A 39 -2.46 3.47 -4.69
N SER A 40 -2.25 4.58 -5.39
CA SER A 40 -1.68 5.80 -4.81
C SER A 40 -2.72 6.91 -4.78
N PHE A 41 -2.82 7.59 -3.63
CA PHE A 41 -3.65 8.77 -3.43
C PHE A 41 -2.80 9.95 -2.94
N HIS A 42 -3.32 11.17 -3.02
CA HIS A 42 -2.60 12.35 -2.55
C HIS A 42 -2.52 12.38 -1.02
N VAL A 43 -1.32 12.48 -0.46
CA VAL A 43 -1.08 12.41 1.01
C VAL A 43 -1.83 13.49 1.80
N ASP A 44 -2.05 14.67 1.23
CA ASP A 44 -2.80 15.75 1.91
C ASP A 44 -4.24 15.36 2.28
N LEU A 45 -4.83 14.37 1.60
CA LEU A 45 -6.16 13.86 1.95
C LEU A 45 -6.22 13.31 3.39
N LEU A 46 -5.08 12.92 4.00
CA LEU A 46 -5.03 12.49 5.40
C LEU A 46 -5.49 13.56 6.41
N HIS A 47 -5.52 14.83 5.98
CA HIS A 47 -6.00 15.95 6.77
C HIS A 47 -7.46 16.32 6.47
N ASP A 48 -8.08 15.67 5.49
CA ASP A 48 -9.45 15.93 5.06
C ASP A 48 -10.47 15.46 6.13
N GLN A 49 -11.48 16.30 6.37
CA GLN A 49 -12.53 16.05 7.35
C GLN A 49 -13.44 14.88 6.93
N ARG A 50 -13.53 14.57 5.64
CA ARG A 50 -14.37 13.48 5.10
C ARG A 50 -14.04 12.11 5.69
N PHE A 51 -12.85 11.92 6.28
CA PHE A 51 -12.53 10.71 7.03
C PHE A 51 -13.46 10.51 8.25
N GLU A 52 -13.83 11.58 8.93
CA GLU A 52 -14.69 11.53 10.12
C GLU A 52 -16.13 11.15 9.76
N ASP A 53 -16.58 11.54 8.57
CA ASP A 53 -17.93 11.30 8.05
C ASP A 53 -18.06 9.99 7.26
N PHE A 54 -16.95 9.32 6.97
CA PHE A 54 -16.96 8.13 6.12
C PHE A 54 -17.44 6.88 6.88
N VAL A 55 -18.66 6.43 6.57
CA VAL A 55 -19.23 5.21 7.14
C VAL A 55 -18.80 3.99 6.32
N VAL A 56 -17.85 3.22 6.84
CA VAL A 56 -17.48 1.91 6.28
C VAL A 56 -18.59 0.89 6.60
N PRO A 57 -19.10 0.14 5.62
CA PRO A 57 -20.23 -0.78 5.83
C PRO A 57 -19.92 -1.98 6.73
N ILE A 58 -18.64 -2.31 6.95
CA ILE A 58 -18.22 -3.41 7.81
C ILE A 58 -17.76 -2.83 9.15
N LYS A 59 -18.49 -3.08 10.24
CA LYS A 59 -18.07 -2.69 11.59
C LYS A 59 -16.86 -3.52 12.02
N SER A 60 -15.68 -2.92 12.19
CA SER A 60 -14.60 -3.55 12.95
C SER A 60 -15.02 -3.68 14.42
N ASN A 61 -14.71 -4.82 15.06
CA ASN A 61 -15.01 -5.10 16.47
C ASN A 61 -14.10 -4.33 17.46
N THR A 62 -13.47 -3.23 17.03
CA THR A 62 -12.48 -2.48 17.80
C THR A 62 -13.02 -1.11 18.17
N ASN A 63 -12.80 -0.68 19.42
CA ASN A 63 -13.22 0.63 19.92
C ASN A 63 -12.62 1.76 19.04
N LYS A 64 -13.47 2.36 18.20
CA LYS A 64 -13.13 3.31 17.14
C LYS A 64 -12.95 4.73 17.67
N ASN A 65 -11.82 5.02 18.31
CA ASN A 65 -11.64 6.33 18.95
C ASN A 65 -10.44 7.15 18.42
N LYS A 66 -9.59 6.60 17.53
CA LYS A 66 -8.42 7.34 17.01
C LYS A 66 -8.52 7.58 15.51
N LYS A 67 -8.18 8.80 15.07
CA LYS A 67 -8.11 9.20 13.65
C LYS A 67 -7.33 8.21 12.78
N LYS A 68 -6.25 7.64 13.31
CA LYS A 68 -5.44 6.61 12.62
C LYS A 68 -6.25 5.36 12.27
N ASP A 69 -7.13 4.92 13.16
CA ASP A 69 -7.93 3.70 12.97
C ASP A 69 -8.98 3.92 11.88
N ILE A 70 -9.61 5.10 11.87
CA ILE A 70 -10.56 5.53 10.84
C ILE A 70 -9.88 5.58 9.46
N ILE A 71 -8.70 6.20 9.37
CA ILE A 71 -7.92 6.26 8.13
C ILE A 71 -7.61 4.84 7.64
N ASN A 72 -7.08 3.98 8.49
CA ASN A 72 -6.74 2.61 8.11
C ASN A 72 -7.98 1.81 7.69
N GLU A 73 -9.13 2.01 8.34
CA GLU A 73 -10.37 1.31 8.00
C GLU A 73 -10.86 1.69 6.61
N LEU A 74 -10.91 2.98 6.30
CA LEU A 74 -11.29 3.47 4.97
C LEU A 74 -10.32 2.97 3.89
N LEU A 75 -9.02 3.12 4.11
CA LEU A 75 -8.01 2.68 3.14
C LEU A 75 -8.06 1.17 2.92
N SER A 76 -8.27 0.40 3.98
CA SER A 76 -8.45 -1.06 3.91
C SER A 76 -9.69 -1.44 3.11
N PHE A 77 -10.81 -0.74 3.35
CA PHE A 77 -12.06 -0.95 2.63
C PHE A 77 -11.86 -0.69 1.13
N GLN A 78 -11.31 0.46 0.76
CA GLN A 78 -11.08 0.81 -0.63
C GLN A 78 -10.12 -0.17 -1.32
N LEU A 79 -9.02 -0.56 -0.66
CA LEU A 79 -8.07 -1.52 -1.22
C LEU A 79 -8.73 -2.87 -1.49
N LYS A 80 -9.59 -3.34 -0.59
CA LYS A 80 -10.30 -4.61 -0.71
C LYS A 80 -11.31 -4.60 -1.87
N GLU A 81 -12.07 -3.51 -2.01
CA GLU A 81 -13.01 -3.35 -3.13
C GLU A 81 -12.27 -3.38 -4.48
N LEU A 82 -11.13 -2.69 -4.58
CA LEU A 82 -10.30 -2.69 -5.80
C LEU A 82 -9.67 -4.05 -6.09
N GLU A 83 -9.21 -4.77 -5.07
CA GLU A 83 -8.74 -6.15 -5.24
C GLU A 83 -9.86 -7.07 -5.76
N GLN A 84 -11.07 -6.92 -5.22
CA GLN A 84 -12.21 -7.73 -5.62
C GLN A 84 -12.59 -7.51 -7.09
N VAL A 85 -12.50 -6.28 -7.59
CA VAL A 85 -12.68 -5.98 -9.02
C VAL A 85 -11.72 -6.77 -9.90
N LEU A 86 -10.44 -6.82 -9.54
CA LEU A 86 -9.43 -7.57 -10.29
C LEU A 86 -9.69 -9.08 -10.23
N ASN A 87 -9.98 -9.61 -9.04
CA ASN A 87 -10.30 -11.02 -8.85
C ASN A 87 -11.55 -11.43 -9.66
N ASN A 88 -12.60 -10.60 -9.67
CA ASN A 88 -13.83 -10.84 -10.44
C ASN A 88 -13.58 -10.85 -11.96
N ASN A 89 -12.56 -10.12 -12.41
CA ASN A 89 -12.11 -10.12 -13.79
C ASN A 89 -11.13 -11.26 -14.11
N GLY A 90 -10.85 -12.18 -13.17
CA GLY A 90 -9.94 -13.29 -13.35
C GLY A 90 -8.45 -12.91 -13.27
N ILE A 91 -8.15 -11.71 -12.75
CA ILE A 91 -6.78 -11.23 -12.56
C ILE A 91 -6.35 -11.57 -11.14
N GLU A 92 -5.41 -12.50 -11.01
CA GLU A 92 -4.98 -13.00 -9.71
C GLU A 92 -4.00 -12.03 -9.02
N ILE A 93 -4.38 -11.55 -7.83
CA ILE A 93 -3.59 -10.62 -7.01
C ILE A 93 -3.17 -11.29 -5.69
N TYR A 94 -1.87 -11.27 -5.41
CA TYR A 94 -1.30 -11.72 -4.13
C TYR A 94 -0.69 -10.60 -3.30
N ASN A 95 -0.37 -9.47 -3.91
CA ASN A 95 0.13 -8.29 -3.22
C ASN A 95 -0.71 -7.09 -3.61
N ALA A 96 -1.32 -6.44 -2.63
CA ALA A 96 -2.07 -5.22 -2.82
C ALA A 96 -1.60 -4.18 -1.81
N THR A 97 -1.29 -2.98 -2.31
CA THR A 97 -0.85 -1.85 -1.49
C THR A 97 -1.69 -0.63 -1.81
N ILE A 98 -2.16 0.06 -0.78
CA ILE A 98 -2.68 1.42 -0.88
C ILE A 98 -1.73 2.37 -0.15
N GLN A 99 -1.37 3.47 -0.82
CA GLN A 99 -0.32 4.36 -0.33
C GLN A 99 -0.64 5.84 -0.57
N GLY A 100 -0.36 6.68 0.43
CA GLY A 100 -0.38 8.13 0.24
C GLY A 100 0.97 8.62 -0.25
N ASN A 101 0.97 9.42 -1.30
CA ASN A 101 2.16 10.01 -1.90
C ASN A 101 1.84 11.44 -2.38
N TYR A 102 2.87 12.23 -2.71
CA TYR A 102 2.66 13.49 -3.40
C TYR A 102 2.34 13.21 -4.87
N LEU A 103 1.06 13.30 -5.20
CA LEU A 103 0.58 13.23 -6.58
C LEU A 103 0.49 14.64 -7.16
N GLU A 104 0.34 14.75 -8.48
CA GLU A 104 0.21 16.03 -9.17
C GLU A 104 -1.07 16.80 -8.82
N ALA A 105 -2.09 16.12 -8.29
CA ALA A 105 -3.34 16.72 -7.84
C ALA A 105 -3.95 15.92 -6.70
N ILE A 106 -4.84 16.56 -5.93
CA ILE A 106 -5.52 15.96 -4.78
C ILE A 106 -6.63 14.99 -5.21
N ASN A 107 -7.31 15.30 -6.32
CA ASN A 107 -8.47 14.59 -6.86
C ASN A 107 -8.09 13.56 -7.93
N ILE A 108 -6.97 12.89 -7.73
CA ILE A 108 -6.56 11.78 -8.59
C ILE A 108 -6.15 10.55 -7.79
N ILE A 109 -6.47 9.38 -8.34
CA ILE A 109 -5.98 8.09 -7.89
C ILE A 109 -5.12 7.49 -9.00
N LYS A 110 -3.88 7.11 -8.66
CA LYS A 110 -3.01 6.35 -9.58
C LYS A 110 -3.04 4.88 -9.24
N ILE A 111 -3.39 4.05 -10.19
CA ILE A 111 -3.43 2.60 -10.05
C ILE A 111 -2.33 2.00 -10.92
N GLN A 112 -1.45 1.23 -10.31
CA GLN A 112 -0.44 0.44 -11.00
C GLN A 112 -0.73 -1.04 -10.77
N ILE A 113 -0.78 -1.78 -11.88
CA ILE A 113 -0.88 -3.24 -11.87
C ILE A 113 0.33 -3.78 -12.61
N SER A 114 1.18 -4.54 -11.94
CA SER A 114 2.41 -5.10 -12.52
C SER A 114 2.49 -6.58 -12.25
N GLU A 115 3.08 -7.34 -13.16
CA GLU A 115 3.34 -8.75 -12.95
C GLU A 115 4.20 -8.97 -11.69
N ASP A 116 3.85 -9.98 -10.91
CA ASP A 116 4.63 -10.41 -9.76
C ASP A 116 5.61 -11.51 -10.14
N THR A 117 6.84 -11.11 -10.43
CA THR A 117 7.95 -12.02 -10.74
C THR A 117 8.67 -12.54 -9.50
N SER A 118 8.20 -12.21 -8.29
CA SER A 118 8.84 -12.68 -7.05
C SER A 118 8.53 -14.15 -6.78
N GLU A 119 9.47 -14.84 -6.13
CA GLU A 119 9.27 -16.23 -5.73
C GLU A 119 8.04 -16.35 -4.83
N PRO A 120 7.10 -17.26 -5.16
CA PRO A 120 5.88 -17.41 -4.38
C PRO A 120 6.19 -17.95 -2.99
N THR A 121 5.83 -17.17 -1.98
CA THR A 121 5.81 -17.62 -0.59
C THR A 121 4.50 -18.34 -0.30
N PHE A 122 4.57 -19.49 0.36
CA PHE A 122 3.40 -20.31 0.66
C PHE A 122 3.22 -20.50 2.15
N THR A 123 1.96 -20.53 2.58
CA THR A 123 1.55 -20.88 3.95
C THR A 123 0.77 -22.20 3.95
N GLY A 124 0.74 -22.88 5.10
CA GLY A 124 0.09 -24.19 5.26
C GLY A 124 0.98 -25.39 4.95
N ARG A 125 0.43 -26.60 5.08
CA ARG A 125 1.13 -27.88 4.87
C ARG A 125 0.32 -28.81 3.94
N GLY A 126 1.02 -29.63 3.16
CA GLY A 126 0.40 -30.62 2.27
C GLY A 126 -0.58 -30.00 1.26
N LYS A 127 -1.78 -30.57 1.16
CA LYS A 127 -2.84 -30.10 0.25
C LYS A 127 -3.41 -28.71 0.60
N ASN A 128 -3.12 -28.19 1.79
CA ASN A 128 -3.56 -26.86 2.23
C ASN A 128 -2.54 -25.76 1.94
N LYS A 129 -1.50 -26.04 1.14
CA LYS A 129 -0.49 -25.06 0.76
C LYS A 129 -1.13 -23.99 -0.14
N ARG A 130 -1.14 -22.74 0.31
CA ARG A 130 -1.68 -21.59 -0.44
C ARG A 130 -0.63 -20.51 -0.52
N ARG A 131 -0.56 -19.77 -1.63
CA ARG A 131 0.34 -18.62 -1.73
C ARG A 131 -0.11 -17.55 -0.75
N MET A 132 0.84 -16.96 -0.03
CA MET A 132 0.56 -15.96 0.98
C MET A 132 0.06 -14.69 0.29
N LYS A 133 -1.11 -14.21 0.70
CA LYS A 133 -1.60 -12.88 0.31
C LYS A 133 -1.04 -11.84 1.27
N CYS A 134 -0.52 -10.75 0.73
CA CYS A 134 0.00 -9.62 1.49
C CYS A 134 -0.78 -8.34 1.13
N PHE A 135 -1.31 -7.69 2.16
CA PHE A 135 -1.99 -6.40 2.04
C PHE A 135 -1.22 -5.37 2.84
N SER A 136 -0.94 -4.23 2.21
CA SER A 136 -0.21 -3.14 2.85
C SER A 136 -0.99 -1.83 2.76
N ILE A 137 -1.06 -1.12 3.88
CA ILE A 137 -1.63 0.22 3.98
C ILE A 137 -0.52 1.14 4.43
N ILE A 138 -0.15 2.07 3.56
CA ILE A 138 0.93 3.03 3.80
C ILE A 138 0.33 4.44 3.73
N PRO A 139 -0.23 4.99 4.81
CA PRO A 139 -0.93 6.27 4.75
C PRO A 139 -0.08 7.40 4.18
N SER A 140 1.23 7.42 4.46
CA SER A 140 2.17 8.41 3.94
C SER A 140 3.53 7.78 3.65
N ILE A 141 3.86 7.61 2.37
CA ILE A 141 5.22 7.26 1.93
C ILE A 141 6.23 8.32 2.38
N PRO A 142 6.01 9.64 2.18
CA PRO A 142 6.98 10.65 2.56
C PRO A 142 7.36 10.58 4.05
N TYR A 143 6.37 10.36 4.92
CA TYR A 143 6.62 10.20 6.35
C TYR A 143 7.48 8.96 6.68
N ILE A 144 7.19 7.82 6.03
CA ILE A 144 7.99 6.60 6.25
C ILE A 144 9.41 6.80 5.73
N GLN A 145 9.57 7.39 4.56
CA GLN A 145 10.89 7.65 3.96
C GLN A 145 11.74 8.57 4.84
N ASP A 146 11.15 9.65 5.35
CA ASP A 146 11.83 10.59 6.27
C ASP A 146 12.28 9.87 7.55
N LYS A 147 11.37 9.14 8.20
CA LYS A 147 11.71 8.37 9.40
C LYS A 147 12.78 7.30 9.16
N SER A 148 12.69 6.55 8.08
CA SER A 148 13.68 5.53 7.74
C SER A 148 15.06 6.16 7.49
N SER A 149 15.10 7.32 6.83
CA SER A 149 16.35 8.05 6.57
C SER A 149 16.99 8.55 7.86
N ASN A 150 16.18 9.06 8.80
CA ASN A 150 16.66 9.51 10.11
C ASN A 150 17.23 8.35 10.94
N ILE A 151 16.51 7.22 11.00
CA ILE A 151 16.99 6.02 11.72
C ILE A 151 18.31 5.50 11.12
N LEU A 152 18.42 5.43 9.79
CA LEU A 152 19.65 5.01 9.14
C LEU A 152 20.81 5.97 9.46
N SER A 153 20.55 7.28 9.42
CA SER A 153 21.54 8.31 9.74
C SER A 153 22.05 8.18 11.18
N GLU A 154 21.17 7.92 12.15
CA GLU A 154 21.54 7.65 13.55
C GLU A 154 22.41 6.39 13.68
N ILE A 155 22.05 5.31 13.00
CA ILE A 155 22.83 4.07 13.00
C ILE A 155 24.23 4.29 12.43
N TYR A 156 24.33 5.01 11.30
CA TYR A 156 25.62 5.33 10.68
C TYR A 156 26.46 6.24 11.58
N ALA A 157 25.87 7.27 12.17
CA ALA A 157 26.58 8.18 13.07
C ALA A 157 27.14 7.44 14.29
N LYS A 158 26.34 6.55 14.89
CA LYS A 158 26.79 5.71 16.01
C LYS A 158 27.96 4.81 15.60
N ARG A 159 27.84 4.14 14.45
CA ARG A 159 28.91 3.26 13.96
C ARG A 159 30.22 4.02 13.70
N ILE A 160 30.15 5.20 13.10
CA ILE A 160 31.32 6.05 12.86
C ILE A 160 31.95 6.49 14.19
N TYR A 161 31.13 6.88 15.16
CA TYR A 161 31.59 7.26 16.49
C TYR A 161 32.32 6.10 17.20
N ASP A 162 31.73 4.91 17.20
CA ASP A 162 32.33 3.71 17.79
C ASP A 162 33.67 3.36 17.09
N GLU A 163 33.75 3.45 15.75
CA GLU A 163 34.98 3.23 14.99
C GLU A 163 36.08 4.26 15.29
N ILE A 164 35.72 5.53 15.56
CA ILE A 164 36.68 6.58 15.97
C ILE A 164 37.20 6.30 17.37
N LEU A 165 36.31 5.95 18.30
CA LEU A 165 36.66 5.65 19.69
C LEU A 165 37.60 4.44 19.79
N ASP A 166 37.31 3.37 19.04
CA ASP A 166 38.16 2.18 18.95
C ASP A 166 39.55 2.50 18.37
N LYS A 167 39.63 3.40 17.38
CA LYS A 167 40.91 3.84 16.82
C LYS A 167 41.71 4.68 17.81
N GLN A 168 41.07 5.54 18.59
CA GLN A 168 41.75 6.34 19.61
C GLN A 168 42.30 5.46 20.74
N ASN A 169 41.54 4.45 21.17
CA ASN A 169 41.97 3.52 22.21
C ASN A 169 43.16 2.64 21.76
N LYS A 170 43.27 2.31 20.47
CA LYS A 170 44.40 1.53 19.92
C LYS A 170 45.70 2.33 19.70
N VAL A 171 45.68 3.65 19.82
CA VAL A 171 46.87 4.52 19.63
C VAL A 171 47.57 4.83 20.97
N ILE A 172 46.98 4.42 22.09
CA ILE A 172 47.46 4.74 23.45
C ILE A 172 48.18 3.54 24.12
N ASP A 173 48.21 2.36 23.48
CA ASP A 173 49.02 1.19 23.87
C ASP A 173 50.29 1.07 23.01
#